data_AF-A0A2G2V1D6-F1
#
_entry.id   AF-A0A2G2V1D6-F1
#
_cell.length_a   1.000
_cell.length_b   1.000
_cell.length_c   1.000
_cell.angle_alpha   90.00
_cell.angle_beta   90.00
_cell.angle_gamma   90.00
#
_symmetry.space_group_name_H-M   'P 1'
#
loop_
_entity.id
_entity.type
_entity.pdbx_description
1 polymer ?
#
loop_
_entity_poly.entity_id
_entity_poly.type
_entity_poly.pdbx_seq_one_letter_code
_entity_poly.pdbx_strand_id
1 'polypeptide(L)'
;MKIKEDSKDGVALTLRWLVEKEARDLSGEAFARFMDHLYELITTFLDSNEVSKNLGALWAIDELIDVTISENASKVAKFSNYMSAAFETKRDPAILVLASKVLGHLDRSGGAMTVKVALEWLRGERIEYRRFAAVLILKEMAENASTVFNVHVSEFVDAIWVAPRDPTLVVREKAIEALRSCLRVIEKSETRWSVQWYYRMFEATQDGLGINAPLHSIHGSLLTVGELLRNTGEFMMSRYREVAEIVLRYLEHRDRLVRVSITSLLPRIAYFLRDRFVTNYLTICMNHLDHVLKIPAERASGFIALGEIVAVMTRA
;
A
#
# COMPACT_ATOMS: atom_id res chain seq x y z
N MET A 1 20.25 -26.30 -16.85
CA MET A 1 18.89 -25.80 -17.12
C MET A 1 18.17 -25.75 -15.79
N LYS A 2 18.00 -24.53 -15.25
CA LYS A 2 17.58 -24.27 -13.87
C LYS A 2 16.05 -24.21 -13.87
N ILE A 3 15.39 -25.21 -13.31
CA ILE A 3 13.96 -25.16 -13.01
C ILE A 3 13.83 -24.24 -11.79
N LYS A 4 13.30 -23.04 -12.00
CA LYS A 4 13.02 -22.06 -10.94
C LYS A 4 11.64 -21.46 -11.21
N GLU A 5 10.76 -21.62 -10.21
CA GLU A 5 9.58 -20.77 -9.94
C GLU A 5 8.29 -20.85 -10.80
N ASP A 6 8.14 -21.75 -11.78
CA ASP A 6 6.92 -21.79 -12.63
C ASP A 6 5.78 -22.74 -12.18
N SER A 7 5.83 -23.31 -10.96
CA SER A 7 4.83 -24.33 -10.55
C SER A 7 3.47 -23.79 -10.13
N LYS A 8 3.35 -22.51 -9.75
CA LYS A 8 2.09 -21.95 -9.20
C LYS A 8 1.23 -21.28 -10.27
N ASP A 9 1.87 -20.52 -11.16
CA ASP A 9 1.21 -19.88 -12.31
C ASP A 9 0.65 -20.94 -13.27
N GLY A 10 1.34 -22.07 -13.43
CA GLY A 10 0.86 -23.20 -14.23
C GLY A 10 -0.45 -23.81 -13.73
N VAL A 11 -0.68 -23.90 -12.42
CA VAL A 11 -1.89 -24.52 -11.84
C VAL A 11 -3.10 -23.57 -11.94
N ALA A 12 -2.88 -22.28 -11.70
CA ALA A 12 -3.89 -21.23 -11.83
C ALA A 12 -4.39 -21.11 -13.29
N LEU A 13 -3.46 -21.06 -14.25
CA LEU A 13 -3.77 -21.07 -15.68
C LEU A 13 -4.46 -22.37 -16.13
N THR A 14 -4.11 -23.51 -15.52
CA THR A 14 -4.79 -24.79 -15.78
C THR A 14 -6.25 -24.77 -15.30
N LEU A 15 -6.53 -24.12 -14.15
CA LEU A 15 -7.90 -24.00 -13.65
C LEU A 15 -8.75 -23.11 -14.55
N ARG A 16 -8.23 -21.94 -14.98
CA ARG A 16 -8.90 -21.06 -15.92
C ARG A 16 -9.23 -21.78 -17.23
N TRP A 17 -8.24 -22.46 -17.81
CA TRP A 17 -8.44 -23.24 -19.04
C TRP A 17 -9.48 -24.36 -18.85
N LEU A 18 -9.45 -25.07 -17.71
CA LEU A 18 -10.40 -26.12 -17.42
C LEU A 18 -11.83 -25.56 -17.33
N VAL A 19 -12.02 -24.46 -16.61
CA VAL A 19 -13.35 -23.84 -16.44
C VAL A 19 -13.86 -23.30 -17.77
N GLU A 20 -13.01 -22.67 -18.59
CA GLU A 20 -13.37 -22.19 -19.93
C GLU A 20 -13.70 -23.33 -20.90
N LYS A 21 -13.01 -24.47 -20.79
CA LYS A 21 -13.29 -25.68 -21.57
C LYS A 21 -14.62 -26.31 -21.16
N GLU A 22 -14.81 -26.55 -19.87
CA GLU A 22 -16.05 -27.13 -19.35
C GLU A 22 -17.26 -26.21 -19.59
N ALA A 23 -17.07 -24.88 -19.62
CA ALA A 23 -18.10 -23.93 -20.03
C ALA A 23 -18.53 -24.06 -21.50
N ARG A 24 -17.67 -24.58 -22.38
CA ARG A 24 -17.97 -24.83 -23.81
C ARG A 24 -18.53 -26.22 -24.05
N ASP A 25 -18.11 -27.20 -23.26
CA ASP A 25 -18.39 -28.62 -23.49
C ASP A 25 -19.64 -29.11 -22.73
N LEU A 26 -20.01 -28.50 -21.60
CA LEU A 26 -21.14 -28.92 -20.76
C LEU A 26 -22.44 -28.17 -21.06
N SER A 27 -23.58 -28.84 -20.83
CA SER A 27 -24.89 -28.18 -20.78
C SER A 27 -24.99 -27.25 -19.57
N GLY A 28 -25.82 -26.20 -19.65
CA GLY A 28 -25.91 -25.18 -18.58
C GLY A 28 -26.20 -25.74 -17.17
N GLU A 29 -26.96 -26.83 -17.06
CA GLU A 29 -27.24 -27.48 -15.77
C GLU A 29 -26.06 -28.32 -15.24
N ALA A 30 -25.33 -29.01 -16.13
CA ALA A 30 -24.13 -29.76 -15.74
C ALA A 30 -22.99 -28.82 -15.35
N PHE A 31 -22.84 -27.70 -16.06
CA PHE A 31 -21.88 -26.65 -15.73
C PHE A 31 -22.20 -25.98 -14.40
N ALA A 32 -23.48 -25.70 -14.10
CA ALA A 32 -23.89 -25.15 -12.80
C ALA A 32 -23.48 -26.07 -11.64
N ARG A 33 -23.72 -27.39 -11.75
CA ARG A 33 -23.30 -28.38 -10.72
C ARG A 33 -21.78 -28.44 -10.54
N PHE A 34 -21.03 -28.35 -11.63
CA PHE A 34 -19.57 -28.28 -11.57
C PHE A 34 -19.10 -27.03 -10.82
N MET A 35 -19.67 -25.87 -11.14
CA MET A 35 -19.35 -24.60 -10.47
C MET A 35 -19.74 -24.61 -8.99
N ASP A 36 -20.88 -25.19 -8.63
CA ASP A 36 -21.28 -25.33 -7.23
C ASP A 36 -20.30 -26.20 -6.45
N HIS A 37 -19.86 -27.32 -7.01
CA HIS A 37 -18.82 -28.15 -6.38
C HIS A 37 -17.49 -27.40 -6.22
N LEU A 38 -17.11 -26.60 -7.22
CA LEU A 38 -15.92 -25.76 -7.15
C LEU A 38 -16.04 -24.71 -6.03
N TYR A 39 -17.18 -24.05 -5.89
CA TYR A 39 -17.43 -23.09 -4.82
C TYR A 39 -17.44 -23.73 -3.43
N GLU A 40 -17.96 -24.96 -3.29
CA GLU A 40 -17.88 -25.72 -2.03
C GLU A 40 -16.43 -26.05 -1.65
N LEU A 41 -15.61 -26.46 -2.63
CA LEU A 41 -14.18 -26.73 -2.45
C LEU A 41 -13.42 -25.47 -2.01
N ILE A 42 -13.69 -24.34 -2.67
CA ILE A 42 -13.11 -23.04 -2.31
C ILE A 42 -13.50 -22.67 -0.88
N THR A 43 -14.78 -22.81 -0.51
CA THR A 43 -15.26 -22.50 0.84
C THR A 43 -14.56 -23.38 1.88
N THR A 44 -14.47 -24.69 1.63
CA THR A 44 -13.79 -25.65 2.52
C THR A 44 -12.31 -25.30 2.70
N PHE A 45 -11.64 -24.87 1.63
CA PHE A 45 -10.23 -24.48 1.69
C PHE A 45 -10.03 -23.14 2.41
N LEU A 46 -10.94 -22.19 2.21
CA LEU A 46 -10.97 -20.93 2.95
C LEU A 46 -11.28 -21.12 4.42
N ASP A 47 -12.05 -22.12 4.83
CA ASP A 47 -12.33 -22.38 6.25
C ASP A 47 -11.18 -23.14 6.93
N SER A 48 -10.33 -23.80 6.15
CA SER A 48 -9.21 -24.57 6.69
C SER A 48 -8.18 -23.71 7.43
N ASN A 49 -7.52 -24.30 8.43
CA ASN A 49 -6.43 -23.64 9.16
C ASN A 49 -5.08 -23.69 8.42
N GLU A 50 -5.00 -24.36 7.27
CA GLU A 50 -3.77 -24.49 6.51
C GLU A 50 -3.55 -23.29 5.59
N VAL A 51 -2.43 -22.58 5.78
CA VAL A 51 -2.08 -21.40 4.97
C VAL A 51 -2.02 -21.75 3.48
N SER A 52 -1.44 -22.90 3.11
CA SER A 52 -1.31 -23.32 1.71
C SER A 52 -2.66 -23.53 1.01
N LYS A 53 -3.65 -24.10 1.69
CA LYS A 53 -5.01 -24.30 1.15
C LYS A 53 -5.73 -22.96 0.97
N ASN A 54 -5.62 -22.07 1.97
CA ASN A 54 -6.17 -20.72 1.88
C ASN A 54 -5.57 -19.93 0.71
N LEU A 55 -4.24 -19.97 0.55
CA LEU A 55 -3.59 -19.31 -0.58
C LEU A 55 -4.04 -19.91 -1.92
N GLY A 56 -4.13 -21.24 -2.02
CA GLY A 56 -4.63 -21.91 -3.23
C GLY A 56 -6.07 -21.52 -3.59
N ALA A 57 -6.95 -21.40 -2.59
CA ALA A 57 -8.31 -20.93 -2.78
C ALA A 57 -8.37 -19.48 -3.26
N LEU A 58 -7.54 -18.59 -2.70
CA LEU A 58 -7.46 -17.19 -3.13
C LEU A 58 -6.95 -17.06 -4.57
N TRP A 59 -5.93 -17.82 -4.97
CA TRP A 59 -5.46 -17.86 -6.35
C TRP A 59 -6.53 -18.39 -7.31
N ALA A 60 -7.27 -19.42 -6.90
CA ALA A 60 -8.39 -19.92 -7.68
C ALA A 60 -9.47 -18.85 -7.88
N ILE A 61 -9.81 -18.09 -6.83
CA ILE A 61 -10.75 -16.97 -6.94
C ILE A 61 -10.21 -15.91 -7.91
N ASP A 62 -8.93 -15.53 -7.81
CA ASP A 62 -8.32 -14.51 -8.68
C ASP A 62 -8.48 -14.84 -10.18
N GLU A 63 -8.20 -16.09 -10.56
CA GLU A 63 -8.38 -16.55 -11.94
C GLU A 63 -9.85 -16.63 -12.36
N LEU A 64 -10.74 -17.02 -11.44
CA LEU A 64 -12.17 -17.15 -11.72
C LEU A 64 -12.86 -15.79 -11.89
N ILE A 65 -12.28 -14.69 -11.42
CA ILE A 65 -12.81 -13.33 -11.64
C ILE A 65 -12.90 -13.04 -13.14
N ASP A 66 -11.83 -13.34 -13.89
CA ASP A 66 -11.72 -13.09 -15.33
C ASP A 66 -12.62 -13.96 -16.21
N VAL A 67 -13.07 -15.12 -15.71
CA VAL A 67 -13.89 -16.05 -16.50
C VAL A 67 -15.28 -15.46 -16.72
N THR A 68 -15.61 -15.08 -17.95
CA THR A 68 -16.93 -14.53 -18.29
C THR A 68 -17.99 -15.63 -18.34
N ILE A 69 -18.88 -15.67 -17.34
CA ILE A 69 -20.00 -16.60 -17.25
C ILE A 69 -21.31 -15.80 -17.36
N SER A 70 -22.41 -16.43 -17.78
CA SER A 70 -23.74 -15.79 -17.87
C SER A 70 -24.22 -15.15 -16.54
N GLU A 71 -23.74 -15.62 -15.39
CA GLU A 71 -24.11 -15.14 -14.05
C GLU A 71 -23.01 -14.32 -13.34
N ASN A 72 -22.34 -13.41 -14.05
CA ASN A 72 -21.24 -12.63 -13.49
C ASN A 72 -21.60 -11.84 -12.21
N ALA A 73 -22.83 -11.32 -12.08
CA ALA A 73 -23.23 -10.56 -10.89
C ALA A 73 -23.32 -11.44 -9.62
N SER A 74 -23.86 -12.65 -9.74
CA SER A 74 -23.96 -13.63 -8.63
C SER A 74 -22.57 -14.10 -8.20
N LYS A 75 -21.68 -14.35 -9.17
CA LYS A 75 -20.27 -14.71 -8.93
C LYS A 75 -19.53 -13.61 -8.16
N VAL A 76 -19.62 -12.36 -8.62
CA VAL A 76 -18.96 -11.21 -7.96
C VAL A 76 -19.46 -11.04 -6.53
N ALA A 77 -20.76 -11.20 -6.27
CA ALA A 77 -21.33 -11.16 -4.93
C ALA A 77 -20.79 -12.28 -4.02
N LYS A 78 -20.70 -13.53 -4.53
CA LYS A 78 -20.12 -14.67 -3.80
C LYS A 78 -18.65 -14.41 -3.44
N PHE A 79 -17.85 -13.94 -4.39
CA PHE A 79 -16.44 -13.62 -4.17
C PHE A 79 -16.24 -12.47 -3.19
N SER A 80 -17.11 -11.45 -3.22
CA SER A 80 -17.10 -10.38 -2.23
C SER A 80 -17.32 -10.94 -0.82
N ASN A 81 -18.28 -11.86 -0.64
CA ASN A 81 -18.53 -12.49 0.65
C ASN A 81 -17.35 -13.35 1.13
N TYR A 82 -16.69 -14.07 0.22
CA TYR A 82 -15.47 -14.83 0.55
C TYR A 82 -14.32 -13.93 0.99
N MET A 83 -14.12 -12.79 0.32
CA MET A 83 -13.11 -11.81 0.75
C MET A 83 -13.44 -11.25 2.13
N SER A 84 -14.70 -10.87 2.39
CA SER A 84 -15.14 -10.41 3.71
C SER A 84 -14.84 -11.46 4.81
N ALA A 85 -15.22 -12.71 4.57
CA ALA A 85 -14.96 -13.80 5.50
C ALA A 85 -13.45 -14.03 5.70
N ALA A 86 -12.64 -13.93 4.64
CA ALA A 86 -11.19 -14.09 4.73
C ALA A 86 -10.55 -12.99 5.59
N PHE A 87 -10.96 -11.73 5.44
CA PHE A 87 -10.44 -10.63 6.26
C PHE A 87 -10.88 -10.68 7.73
N GLU A 88 -12.06 -11.23 8.02
CA GLU A 88 -12.56 -11.36 9.39
C GLU A 88 -11.96 -12.56 10.14
N THR A 89 -11.76 -13.68 9.45
CA THR A 89 -11.36 -14.95 10.07
C THR A 89 -9.85 -15.18 10.06
N LYS A 90 -9.15 -14.73 9.01
CA LYS A 90 -7.72 -15.02 8.83
C LYS A 90 -6.86 -13.94 9.43
N ARG A 91 -5.76 -14.37 10.06
CA ARG A 91 -4.80 -13.50 10.76
C ARG A 91 -3.42 -13.50 10.11
N ASP A 92 -3.18 -14.43 9.19
CA ASP A 92 -1.87 -14.59 8.55
C ASP A 92 -1.62 -13.45 7.55
N PRO A 93 -0.50 -12.70 7.67
CA PRO A 93 -0.20 -11.58 6.78
C PRO A 93 -0.11 -11.96 5.30
N ALA A 94 0.37 -13.15 4.95
CA ALA A 94 0.50 -13.57 3.55
C ALA A 94 -0.87 -13.81 2.92
N ILE A 95 -1.81 -14.38 3.68
CA ILE A 95 -3.20 -14.53 3.26
C ILE A 95 -3.84 -13.16 3.06
N LEU A 96 -3.69 -12.24 4.00
CA LEU A 96 -4.29 -10.90 3.93
C LEU A 96 -3.75 -10.08 2.74
N VAL A 97 -2.46 -10.21 2.43
CA VAL A 97 -1.84 -9.54 1.26
C VAL A 97 -2.34 -10.12 -0.06
N LEU A 98 -2.54 -11.44 -0.15
CA LEU A 98 -3.11 -12.04 -1.35
C LEU A 98 -4.59 -11.67 -1.49
N ALA A 99 -5.36 -11.79 -0.40
CA ALA A 99 -6.78 -11.44 -0.37
C ALA A 99 -7.01 -9.97 -0.77
N SER A 100 -6.13 -9.04 -0.40
CA SER A 100 -6.28 -7.65 -0.82
C SER A 100 -6.08 -7.46 -2.32
N LYS A 101 -5.13 -8.18 -2.93
CA LYS A 101 -4.93 -8.13 -4.39
C LYS A 101 -6.13 -8.70 -5.16
N VAL A 102 -6.66 -9.84 -4.69
CA VAL A 102 -7.86 -10.46 -5.26
C VAL A 102 -9.06 -9.51 -5.12
N LEU A 103 -9.19 -8.86 -3.97
CA LEU A 103 -10.21 -7.84 -3.76
C LEU A 103 -10.07 -6.68 -4.74
N GLY A 104 -8.87 -6.11 -4.90
CA GLY A 104 -8.61 -5.04 -5.86
C GLY A 104 -8.93 -5.44 -7.31
N HIS A 105 -8.69 -6.69 -7.68
CA HIS A 105 -9.09 -7.24 -8.97
C HIS A 105 -10.63 -7.32 -9.08
N LEU A 106 -11.29 -7.82 -8.04
CA LEU A 106 -12.74 -7.91 -7.96
C LEU A 106 -13.40 -6.52 -8.07
N ASP A 107 -12.84 -5.50 -7.42
CA ASP A 107 -13.39 -4.14 -7.43
C ASP A 107 -13.34 -3.49 -8.81
N ARG A 108 -12.35 -3.83 -9.67
CA ARG A 108 -12.35 -3.43 -11.09
C ARG A 108 -13.51 -4.05 -11.86
N SER A 109 -13.92 -5.26 -11.47
CA SER A 109 -15.04 -5.99 -12.09
C SER A 109 -16.42 -5.62 -11.52
N GLY A 110 -16.48 -4.67 -10.57
CA GLY A 110 -17.73 -4.21 -9.95
C GLY A 110 -18.04 -4.85 -8.59
N GLY A 111 -17.07 -5.53 -7.97
CA GLY A 111 -17.13 -5.85 -6.54
C GLY A 111 -17.17 -4.56 -5.73
N ALA A 112 -18.03 -4.52 -4.73
CA ALA A 112 -18.09 -3.38 -3.82
C ALA A 112 -17.90 -3.89 -2.40
N MET A 113 -16.65 -4.19 -2.03
CA MET A 113 -16.33 -4.26 -0.61
C MET A 113 -16.39 -2.84 -0.04
N THR A 114 -17.07 -2.69 1.08
CA THR A 114 -17.40 -1.38 1.62
C THR A 114 -16.17 -0.75 2.29
N VAL A 115 -15.60 0.27 1.63
CA VAL A 115 -14.58 1.20 2.19
C VAL A 115 -14.89 1.61 3.64
N LYS A 116 -16.19 1.73 3.97
CA LYS A 116 -16.69 2.02 5.31
C LYS A 116 -16.20 1.05 6.38
N VAL A 117 -16.22 -0.26 6.12
CA VAL A 117 -15.78 -1.29 7.09
C VAL A 117 -14.29 -1.14 7.40
N ALA A 118 -13.47 -0.91 6.37
CA ALA A 118 -12.05 -0.67 6.56
C ALA A 118 -11.78 0.62 7.36
N LEU A 119 -12.54 1.70 7.11
CA LEU A 119 -12.44 2.93 7.88
C LEU A 119 -12.89 2.75 9.34
N GLU A 120 -13.92 1.95 9.60
CA GLU A 120 -14.37 1.60 10.95
C GLU A 120 -13.30 0.81 11.72
N TRP A 121 -12.60 -0.13 11.07
CA TRP A 121 -11.48 -0.85 11.67
C TRP A 121 -10.29 0.06 12.03
N LEU A 122 -10.09 1.15 11.29
CA LEU A 122 -9.08 2.15 11.65
C LEU A 122 -9.50 3.04 12.82
N ARG A 123 -10.79 3.41 12.88
CA ARG A 123 -11.35 4.27 13.95
C ARG A 123 -11.57 3.52 15.27
N GLY A 124 -11.79 2.20 15.20
CA GLY A 124 -12.07 1.35 16.36
C GLY A 124 -10.84 1.02 17.21
N GLU A 125 -11.01 0.05 18.11
CA GLU A 125 -9.94 -0.43 18.99
C GLU A 125 -8.74 -1.00 18.23
N ARG A 126 -7.56 -0.91 18.84
CA ARG A 126 -6.33 -1.44 18.23
C ARG A 126 -6.36 -2.96 18.17
N ILE A 127 -6.65 -3.47 16.98
CA ILE A 127 -6.50 -4.88 16.63
C ILE A 127 -5.53 -4.97 15.45
N GLU A 128 -4.35 -5.56 15.67
CA GLU A 128 -3.22 -5.53 14.72
C GLU A 128 -3.58 -6.07 13.34
N TYR A 129 -4.21 -7.25 13.27
CA TYR A 129 -4.61 -7.85 11.98
C TYR A 129 -5.68 -7.01 11.26
N ARG A 130 -6.62 -6.38 12.00
CA ARG A 130 -7.64 -5.51 11.40
C ARG A 130 -7.05 -4.23 10.85
N ARG A 131 -6.09 -3.62 11.55
CA ARG A 131 -5.37 -2.44 11.05
C ARG A 131 -4.58 -2.77 9.78
N PHE A 132 -3.88 -3.90 9.79
CA PHE A 132 -3.16 -4.37 8.62
C PHE A 132 -4.09 -4.63 7.43
N ALA A 133 -5.19 -5.36 7.65
CA ALA A 133 -6.21 -5.62 6.65
C ALA A 133 -6.86 -4.33 6.12
N ALA A 134 -7.28 -3.43 7.00
CA ALA A 134 -7.90 -2.16 6.63
C ALA A 134 -7.02 -1.32 5.72
N VAL A 135 -5.73 -1.21 6.05
CA VAL A 135 -4.75 -0.48 5.23
C VAL A 135 -4.59 -1.11 3.84
N LEU A 136 -4.53 -2.44 3.75
CA LEU A 136 -4.44 -3.13 2.47
C LEU A 136 -5.70 -2.94 1.62
N ILE A 137 -6.89 -3.05 2.22
CA ILE A 137 -8.17 -2.81 1.52
C ILE A 137 -8.22 -1.38 0.99
N LEU A 138 -7.88 -0.38 1.81
CA LEU A 138 -7.94 1.03 1.41
C LEU A 138 -6.95 1.35 0.29
N LYS A 139 -5.76 0.73 0.31
CA LYS A 139 -4.79 0.84 -0.79
C LYS A 139 -5.39 0.32 -2.09
N GLU A 140 -5.89 -0.91 -2.08
CA GLU A 140 -6.37 -1.59 -3.29
C GLU A 140 -7.62 -0.89 -3.85
N MET A 141 -8.50 -0.39 -2.98
CA MET A 141 -9.64 0.46 -3.38
C MET A 141 -9.19 1.77 -4.04
N ALA A 142 -8.17 2.44 -3.48
CA ALA A 142 -7.67 3.69 -4.06
C ALA A 142 -7.01 3.47 -5.44
N GLU A 143 -6.36 2.32 -5.66
CA GLU A 143 -5.71 2.01 -6.94
C GLU A 143 -6.69 1.52 -8.00
N ASN A 144 -7.63 0.65 -7.63
CA ASN A 144 -8.48 -0.08 -8.56
C ASN A 144 -9.88 0.55 -8.73
N ALA A 145 -10.40 1.24 -7.71
CA ALA A 145 -11.75 1.80 -7.66
C ALA A 145 -11.74 3.29 -7.25
N SER A 146 -10.90 4.09 -7.92
CA SER A 146 -10.65 5.49 -7.56
C SER A 146 -11.91 6.38 -7.54
N THR A 147 -12.90 6.10 -8.39
CA THR A 147 -14.16 6.86 -8.44
C THR A 147 -15.02 6.64 -7.18
N VAL A 148 -15.13 5.39 -6.72
CA VAL A 148 -15.82 5.02 -5.48
C VAL A 148 -15.06 5.55 -4.28
N PHE A 149 -13.73 5.42 -4.29
CA PHE A 149 -12.89 5.88 -3.20
C PHE A 149 -12.92 7.41 -3.01
N ASN A 150 -13.07 8.19 -4.08
CA ASN A 150 -13.02 9.66 -4.03
C ASN A 150 -14.06 10.28 -3.06
N VAL A 151 -15.23 9.65 -2.93
CA VAL A 151 -16.28 10.08 -1.98
C VAL A 151 -15.83 9.96 -0.52
N HIS A 152 -14.93 9.02 -0.24
CA HIS A 152 -14.44 8.71 1.12
C HIS A 152 -13.08 9.33 1.44
N VAL A 153 -12.48 10.11 0.54
CA VAL A 153 -11.15 10.70 0.76
C VAL A 153 -11.08 11.50 2.05
N SER A 154 -12.08 12.34 2.35
CA SER A 154 -12.06 13.13 3.58
C SER A 154 -12.05 12.24 4.83
N GLU A 155 -12.87 11.19 4.85
CA GLU A 155 -12.93 10.25 5.97
C GLU A 155 -11.64 9.44 6.12
N PHE A 156 -11.00 9.09 5.00
CA PHE A 156 -9.71 8.43 4.96
C PHE A 156 -8.59 9.32 5.51
N VAL A 157 -8.53 10.59 5.08
CA VAL A 157 -7.53 11.56 5.56
C VAL A 157 -7.59 11.68 7.07
N ASP A 158 -8.78 11.66 7.66
CA ASP A 158 -8.93 11.80 9.11
C ASP A 158 -8.57 10.51 9.87
N ALA A 159 -8.89 9.33 9.30
CA ALA A 159 -8.69 8.04 9.98
C ALA A 159 -7.29 7.42 9.82
N ILE A 160 -6.57 7.72 8.73
CA ILE A 160 -5.36 6.97 8.36
C ILE A 160 -4.22 7.10 9.38
N TRP A 161 -4.10 8.22 10.10
CA TRP A 161 -2.94 8.55 10.96
C TRP A 161 -2.65 7.55 12.07
N VAL A 162 -3.62 6.74 12.45
CA VAL A 162 -3.45 5.67 13.42
C VAL A 162 -2.50 4.57 12.90
N ALA A 163 -2.44 4.34 11.59
CA ALA A 163 -1.66 3.26 10.98
C ALA A 163 -0.18 3.62 10.69
N PRO A 164 0.19 4.80 10.12
CA PRO A 164 1.58 5.23 10.00
C PRO A 164 2.29 5.37 11.35
N ARG A 165 1.53 5.59 12.43
CA ARG A 165 2.04 5.69 13.80
C ARG A 165 1.92 4.38 14.57
N ASP A 166 1.61 3.26 13.93
CA ASP A 166 1.52 1.97 14.64
C ASP A 166 2.92 1.47 15.05
N PRO A 167 3.08 0.84 16.24
CA PRO A 167 4.33 0.19 16.64
C PRO A 167 4.87 -0.82 15.61
N THR A 168 4.00 -1.52 14.88
CA THR A 168 4.40 -2.55 13.91
C THR A 168 4.91 -1.92 12.61
N LEU A 169 6.17 -2.16 12.26
CA LEU A 169 6.81 -1.58 11.05
C LEU A 169 6.05 -1.92 9.75
N VAL A 170 5.63 -3.18 9.60
CA VAL A 170 4.94 -3.65 8.39
C VAL A 170 3.62 -2.91 8.17
N VAL A 171 2.87 -2.62 9.24
CA VAL A 171 1.63 -1.83 9.18
C VAL A 171 1.94 -0.40 8.72
N ARG A 172 3.02 0.20 9.24
CA ARG A 172 3.44 1.55 8.85
C ARG A 172 3.79 1.62 7.37
N GLU A 173 4.61 0.69 6.87
CA GLU A 173 5.00 0.67 5.45
C GLU A 173 3.79 0.52 4.52
N LYS A 174 2.85 -0.37 4.86
CA LYS A 174 1.61 -0.52 4.09
C LYS A 174 0.70 0.70 4.19
N ALA A 175 0.69 1.39 5.33
CA ALA A 175 -0.11 2.61 5.49
C ALA A 175 0.41 3.74 4.58
N ILE A 176 1.73 3.80 4.39
CA ILE A 176 2.36 4.74 3.46
C ILE A 176 2.06 4.37 2.00
N GLU A 177 2.02 3.06 1.65
CA GLU A 177 1.51 2.63 0.34
C GLU A 177 0.05 3.08 0.12
N ALA A 178 -0.83 2.88 1.10
CA ALA A 178 -2.22 3.32 1.01
C ALA A 178 -2.34 4.85 0.86
N LEU A 179 -1.55 5.60 1.62
CA LEU A 179 -1.51 7.07 1.53
C LEU A 179 -1.02 7.53 0.16
N ARG A 180 0.01 6.88 -0.41
CA ARG A 180 0.49 7.15 -1.77
C ARG A 180 -0.61 6.94 -2.79
N SER A 181 -1.35 5.83 -2.71
CA SER A 181 -2.44 5.54 -3.63
C SER A 181 -3.56 6.57 -3.51
N CYS A 182 -3.92 6.99 -2.29
CA CYS A 182 -4.86 8.08 -2.04
C CYS A 182 -4.38 9.42 -2.64
N LEU A 183 -3.12 9.80 -2.44
CA LEU A 183 -2.56 11.03 -3.01
C LEU A 183 -2.64 11.05 -4.54
N ARG A 184 -2.41 9.91 -5.21
CA ARG A 184 -2.58 9.78 -6.67
C ARG A 184 -4.04 9.96 -7.12
N VAL A 185 -5.00 9.54 -6.31
CA VAL A 185 -6.43 9.78 -6.60
C VAL A 185 -6.76 11.27 -6.49
N ILE A 186 -6.23 11.95 -5.47
CA ILE A 186 -6.41 13.39 -5.27
C ILE A 186 -5.77 14.17 -6.42
N GLU A 187 -4.54 13.81 -6.80
CA GLU A 187 -3.80 14.43 -7.91
C GLU A 187 -4.59 14.34 -9.22
N LYS A 188 -5.13 13.15 -9.55
CA LYS A 188 -5.92 12.96 -10.79
C LYS A 188 -7.27 13.66 -10.78
N SER A 189 -7.88 13.83 -9.61
CA SER A 189 -9.25 14.34 -9.50
C SER A 189 -9.31 15.86 -9.46
N GLU A 190 -8.17 16.56 -9.30
CA GLU A 190 -8.00 18.02 -9.26
C GLU A 190 -9.17 18.76 -8.60
N THR A 191 -9.62 18.27 -7.44
CA THR A 191 -10.81 18.82 -6.79
C THR A 191 -10.48 20.17 -6.17
N ARG A 192 -11.49 21.05 -6.04
CA ARG A 192 -11.40 22.31 -5.28
C ARG A 192 -10.86 22.11 -3.85
N TRP A 193 -11.02 20.91 -3.30
CA TRP A 193 -10.65 20.55 -1.92
C TRP A 193 -9.26 19.91 -1.79
N SER A 194 -8.58 19.61 -2.91
CA SER A 194 -7.24 18.98 -2.93
C SER A 194 -6.23 19.69 -2.03
N VAL A 195 -6.17 21.02 -2.12
CA VAL A 195 -5.31 21.87 -1.29
C VAL A 195 -5.64 21.70 0.19
N GLN A 196 -6.92 21.70 0.57
CA GLN A 196 -7.33 21.54 1.97
C GLN A 196 -6.94 20.15 2.52
N TRP A 197 -7.04 19.10 1.71
CA TRP A 197 -6.57 17.77 2.11
C TRP A 197 -5.06 17.73 2.29
N TYR A 198 -4.29 18.35 1.40
CA TYR A 198 -2.82 18.44 1.57
C TYR A 198 -2.42 19.21 2.83
N TYR A 199 -3.11 20.31 3.15
CA TYR A 199 -2.91 21.02 4.42
C TYR A 199 -3.17 20.12 5.63
N ARG A 200 -4.34 19.47 5.70
CA ARG A 200 -4.67 18.56 6.80
C ARG A 200 -3.64 17.42 6.93
N MET A 201 -3.20 16.86 5.81
CA MET A 201 -2.19 15.80 5.82
C MET A 201 -0.82 16.30 6.29
N PHE A 202 -0.45 17.51 5.89
CA PHE A 202 0.81 18.12 6.30
C PHE A 202 0.82 18.43 7.80
N GLU A 203 -0.23 19.05 8.33
CA GLU A 203 -0.38 19.34 9.76
C GLU A 203 -0.31 18.06 10.60
N ALA A 204 -1.08 17.03 10.22
CA ALA A 204 -1.03 15.74 10.91
C ALA A 204 0.36 15.08 10.80
N THR A 205 1.10 15.32 9.73
CA THR A 205 2.48 14.84 9.62
C THR A 205 3.39 15.55 10.63
N GLN A 206 3.25 16.87 10.75
CA GLN A 206 4.01 17.70 11.69
C GLN A 206 3.70 17.35 13.15
N ASP A 207 2.43 17.08 13.49
CA ASP A 207 2.04 16.64 14.83
C ASP A 207 2.79 15.37 15.25
N GLY A 208 2.98 14.43 14.31
CA GLY A 208 3.73 13.20 14.57
C GLY A 208 5.24 13.38 14.71
N LEU A 209 5.76 14.58 14.39
CA LEU A 209 7.15 15.02 14.53
C LEU A 209 7.34 15.99 15.70
N GLY A 210 6.34 16.11 16.57
CA GLY A 210 6.36 16.97 17.76
C GLY A 210 7.46 16.61 18.77
N ILE A 211 7.68 17.52 19.72
CA ILE A 211 8.65 17.33 20.80
C ILE A 211 8.23 16.12 21.64
N ASN A 212 9.14 15.15 21.83
CA ASN A 212 8.90 13.86 22.51
C ASN A 212 7.99 12.86 21.78
N ALA A 213 7.78 13.02 20.46
CA ALA A 213 7.07 12.01 19.70
C ALA A 213 7.74 10.61 19.82
N PRO A 214 6.95 9.53 19.94
CA PRO A 214 7.51 8.20 19.99
C PRO A 214 8.16 7.84 18.65
N LEU A 215 9.18 6.98 18.69
CA LEU A 215 9.96 6.58 17.52
C LEU A 215 9.09 6.12 16.35
N HIS A 216 8.04 5.34 16.62
CA HIS A 216 7.16 4.84 15.58
C HIS A 216 6.40 5.96 14.86
N SER A 217 6.00 7.00 15.59
CA SER A 217 5.35 8.20 15.07
C SER A 217 6.32 9.03 14.23
N ILE A 218 7.54 9.26 14.73
CA ILE A 218 8.56 10.01 13.99
C ILE A 218 8.84 9.34 12.65
N HIS A 219 9.12 8.05 12.66
CA HIS A 219 9.38 7.29 11.44
C HIS A 219 8.20 7.30 10.48
N GLY A 220 6.98 7.07 10.97
CA GLY A 220 5.76 7.13 10.16
C GLY A 220 5.58 8.49 9.48
N SER A 221 5.73 9.57 10.24
CA SER A 221 5.64 10.93 9.71
C SER A 221 6.74 11.23 8.69
N LEU A 222 7.98 10.80 8.92
CA LEU A 222 9.06 10.98 7.95
C LEU A 222 8.78 10.27 6.62
N LEU A 223 8.24 9.05 6.66
CA LEU A 223 7.79 8.36 5.45
C LEU A 223 6.67 9.12 4.74
N THR A 224 5.71 9.67 5.50
CA THR A 224 4.65 10.51 4.93
C THR A 224 5.19 11.77 4.26
N VAL A 225 6.17 12.46 4.86
CA VAL A 225 6.85 13.61 4.22
C VAL A 225 7.41 13.20 2.85
N GLY A 226 8.02 12.02 2.78
CA GLY A 226 8.54 11.47 1.54
C GLY A 226 7.49 11.22 0.46
N GLU A 227 6.24 10.92 0.83
CA GLU A 227 5.13 10.75 -0.11
C GLU A 227 4.47 12.08 -0.48
N LEU A 228 4.39 13.04 0.43
CA LEU A 228 3.91 14.39 0.12
C LEU A 228 4.85 15.06 -0.91
N LEU A 229 6.17 15.02 -0.69
CA LEU A 229 7.16 15.53 -1.64
C LEU A 229 7.04 14.90 -3.04
N ARG A 230 6.57 13.65 -3.12
CA ARG A 230 6.47 12.90 -4.38
C ARG A 230 5.22 13.24 -5.19
N ASN A 231 4.08 13.52 -4.53
CA ASN A 231 2.78 13.55 -5.20
C ASN A 231 2.07 14.92 -5.14
N THR A 232 2.50 15.89 -4.32
CA THR A 232 1.73 17.14 -4.13
C THR A 232 2.28 18.37 -4.84
N GLY A 233 3.36 18.23 -5.62
CA GLY A 233 3.89 19.28 -6.51
C GLY A 233 3.99 20.68 -5.87
N GLU A 234 3.27 21.66 -6.44
CA GLU A 234 3.27 23.07 -6.01
C GLU A 234 3.02 23.28 -4.51
N PHE A 235 2.17 22.47 -3.89
CA PHE A 235 1.88 22.58 -2.45
C PHE A 235 3.17 22.49 -1.60
N MET A 236 4.07 21.58 -1.96
CA MET A 236 5.34 21.37 -1.26
C MET A 236 6.43 22.35 -1.69
N MET A 237 6.30 23.00 -2.85
CA MET A 237 7.27 24.03 -3.27
C MET A 237 7.29 25.21 -2.32
N SER A 238 6.11 25.66 -1.87
CA SER A 238 5.99 26.76 -0.91
C SER A 238 6.52 26.42 0.48
N ARG A 239 6.54 25.12 0.84
CA ARG A 239 6.97 24.59 2.15
C ARG A 239 8.33 23.92 2.13
N TYR A 240 9.03 23.98 1.01
CA TYR A 240 10.26 23.23 0.81
C TYR A 240 11.30 23.50 1.90
N ARG A 241 11.47 24.78 2.26
CA ARG A 241 12.40 25.18 3.32
C ARG A 241 12.04 24.56 4.67
N GLU A 242 10.77 24.69 5.06
CA GLU A 242 10.24 24.13 6.32
C GLU A 242 10.44 22.61 6.37
N VAL A 243 10.12 21.92 5.27
CA VAL A 243 10.27 20.46 5.15
C VAL A 243 11.74 20.05 5.22
N ALA A 244 12.62 20.74 4.50
CA ALA A 244 14.05 20.47 4.53
C ALA A 244 14.63 20.67 5.95
N GLU A 245 14.27 21.77 6.63
CA GLU A 245 14.71 22.03 8.01
C GLU A 245 14.20 20.96 8.99
N ILE A 246 12.96 20.48 8.82
CA ILE A 246 12.42 19.36 9.59
C ILE A 246 13.24 18.09 9.37
N VAL A 247 13.53 17.71 8.12
CA VAL A 247 14.31 16.49 7.83
C VAL A 247 15.74 16.61 8.37
N LEU A 248 16.38 17.77 8.20
CA LEU A 248 17.75 18.01 8.67
C LEU A 248 17.86 17.93 10.20
N ARG A 249 16.82 18.32 10.94
CA ARG A 249 16.78 18.22 12.41
C ARG A 249 17.00 16.79 12.92
N TYR A 250 16.61 15.78 12.14
CA TYR A 250 16.67 14.39 12.57
C TYR A 250 17.90 13.63 12.03
N LEU A 251 18.83 14.28 11.30
CA LEU A 251 19.99 13.61 10.69
C LEU A 251 20.79 12.75 11.70
N GLU A 252 21.03 13.31 12.89
CA GLU A 252 21.80 12.68 13.96
C GLU A 252 20.89 12.00 15.02
N HIS A 253 19.70 11.56 14.62
CA HIS A 253 18.80 10.90 15.55
C HIS A 253 19.43 9.62 16.13
N ARG A 254 19.20 9.36 17.42
CA ARG A 254 19.77 8.20 18.14
C ARG A 254 19.43 6.85 17.52
N ASP A 255 18.24 6.76 16.93
CA ASP A 255 17.71 5.52 16.36
C ASP A 255 18.08 5.33 14.89
N ARG A 256 18.59 4.14 14.56
CA ARG A 256 19.02 3.76 13.20
C ARG A 256 17.88 3.80 12.18
N LEU A 257 16.68 3.36 12.54
CA LEU A 257 15.56 3.30 11.59
C LEU A 257 15.19 4.70 11.10
N VAL A 258 15.22 5.68 12.01
CA VAL A 258 15.02 7.11 11.69
C VAL A 258 16.13 7.63 10.79
N ARG A 259 17.41 7.35 11.11
CA ARG A 259 18.56 7.78 10.28
C ARG A 259 18.52 7.19 8.87
N VAL A 260 18.18 5.91 8.73
CA VAL A 260 18.03 5.24 7.42
C VAL A 260 16.90 5.89 6.62
N SER A 261 15.76 6.20 7.27
CA SER A 261 14.64 6.88 6.63
C SER A 261 15.04 8.25 6.10
N ILE A 262 15.76 9.03 6.89
CA ILE A 262 16.25 10.36 6.48
C ILE A 262 17.23 10.26 5.34
N THR A 263 18.15 9.30 5.41
CA THR A 263 19.11 9.02 4.34
C THR A 263 18.39 8.72 3.02
N SER A 264 17.25 8.02 3.06
CA SER A 264 16.40 7.78 1.87
C SER A 264 15.55 8.99 1.43
N LEU A 265 15.35 9.99 2.30
CA LEU A 265 14.61 11.22 2.00
C LEU A 265 15.52 12.29 1.37
N LEU A 266 16.81 12.33 1.69
CA LEU A 266 17.74 13.34 1.16
C LEU A 266 17.73 13.41 -0.37
N PRO A 267 17.79 12.30 -1.12
CA PRO A 267 17.73 12.35 -2.58
C PRO A 267 16.39 12.85 -3.10
N ARG A 268 15.29 12.60 -2.38
CA ARG A 268 13.96 13.10 -2.76
C ARG A 268 13.87 14.61 -2.62
N ILE A 269 14.42 15.16 -1.54
CA ILE A 269 14.51 16.62 -1.33
C ILE A 269 15.37 17.24 -2.42
N ALA A 270 16.51 16.63 -2.74
CA ALA A 270 17.39 17.06 -3.81
C ALA A 270 16.70 17.05 -5.18
N TYR A 271 15.96 15.99 -5.49
CA TYR A 271 15.21 15.85 -6.74
C TYR A 271 14.11 16.90 -6.86
N PHE A 272 13.41 17.21 -5.76
CA PHE A 272 12.26 18.10 -5.77
C PHE A 272 12.64 19.56 -6.09
N LEU A 273 13.71 20.09 -5.49
CA LEU A 273 14.20 21.45 -5.79
C LEU A 273 15.73 21.51 -5.78
N ARG A 274 16.34 21.11 -6.91
CA ARG A 274 17.80 21.01 -7.08
C ARG A 274 18.56 22.29 -6.72
N ASP A 275 18.20 23.43 -7.30
CA ASP A 275 19.01 24.65 -7.16
C ASP A 275 19.07 25.14 -5.71
N ARG A 276 17.92 25.09 -5.01
CA ARG A 276 17.86 25.39 -3.57
C ARG A 276 18.60 24.36 -2.73
N PHE A 277 18.51 23.07 -3.10
CA PHE A 277 19.25 22.01 -2.42
C PHE A 277 20.76 22.21 -2.50
N VAL A 278 21.27 22.44 -3.71
CA VAL A 278 22.71 22.65 -3.97
C VAL A 278 23.24 23.85 -3.17
N THR A 279 22.47 24.94 -3.15
CA THR A 279 22.90 26.19 -2.50
C THR A 279 22.89 26.10 -0.98
N ASN A 280 21.88 25.46 -0.38
CA ASN A 280 21.63 25.58 1.07
C ASN A 280 21.88 24.30 1.88
N TYR A 281 21.78 23.12 1.26
CA TYR A 281 21.67 21.84 1.99
C TYR A 281 22.70 20.80 1.56
N LEU A 282 23.32 20.94 0.39
CA LEU A 282 24.23 19.95 -0.16
C LEU A 282 25.39 19.61 0.78
N THR A 283 26.11 20.62 1.26
CA THR A 283 27.26 20.42 2.15
C THR A 283 26.87 19.64 3.41
N ILE A 284 25.73 19.98 4.01
CA ILE A 284 25.20 19.31 5.21
C ILE A 284 24.88 17.84 4.89
N CYS A 285 24.21 17.59 3.77
CA CYS A 285 23.84 16.24 3.34
C CYS A 285 25.07 15.37 3.02
N MET A 286 26.09 15.94 2.38
CA MET A 286 27.33 15.21 2.07
C MET A 286 28.12 14.86 3.33
N ASN A 287 28.16 15.76 4.32
CA ASN A 287 28.78 15.47 5.62
C ASN A 287 28.05 14.34 6.35
N HIS A 288 26.71 14.35 6.32
CA HIS A 288 25.91 13.25 6.87
C HIS A 288 26.18 11.93 6.14
N LEU A 289 26.24 11.93 4.81
CA LEU A 289 26.52 10.72 4.03
C LEU A 289 27.93 10.16 4.30
N ASP A 290 28.95 11.02 4.42
CA ASP A 290 30.30 10.58 4.81
C ASP A 290 30.29 9.87 6.17
N HIS A 291 29.52 10.39 7.13
CA HIS A 291 29.31 9.72 8.41
C HIS A 291 28.60 8.36 8.26
N VAL A 292 27.47 8.32 7.53
CA VAL A 292 26.69 7.09 7.30
C VAL A 292 27.50 6.00 6.60
N LEU A 293 28.34 6.36 5.63
CA LEU A 293 29.18 5.40 4.88
C LEU A 293 30.22 4.70 5.78
N LYS A 294 30.65 5.36 6.85
CA LYS A 294 31.56 4.79 7.85
C LYS A 294 30.86 3.74 8.72
N ILE A 295 29.54 3.84 8.92
CA ILE A 295 28.73 2.90 9.71
C ILE A 295 28.39 1.64 8.89
N PRO A 296 28.93 0.44 9.22
CA PRO A 296 28.72 -0.75 8.40
C PRO A 296 27.25 -1.13 8.18
N ALA A 297 26.41 -0.92 9.20
CA ALA A 297 24.99 -1.26 9.16
C ALA A 297 24.12 -0.31 8.31
N GLU A 298 24.60 0.90 8.00
CA GLU A 298 23.88 1.94 7.26
C GLU A 298 24.56 2.28 5.92
N ARG A 299 25.75 1.72 5.69
CA ARG A 299 26.55 1.94 4.49
C ARG A 299 25.79 1.67 3.19
N ALA A 300 24.97 0.62 3.14
CA ALA A 300 24.17 0.30 1.97
C ALA A 300 23.19 1.43 1.62
N SER A 301 22.44 1.93 2.61
CA SER A 301 21.55 3.09 2.42
C SER A 301 22.32 4.35 2.04
N GLY A 302 23.51 4.56 2.61
CA GLY A 302 24.37 5.70 2.28
C GLY A 302 24.81 5.69 0.81
N PHE A 303 25.24 4.55 0.28
CA PHE A 303 25.63 4.44 -1.12
C PHE A 303 24.47 4.63 -2.09
N ILE A 304 23.28 4.09 -1.77
CA ILE A 304 22.08 4.31 -2.58
C ILE A 304 21.75 5.80 -2.64
N ALA A 305 21.68 6.45 -1.48
CA ALA A 305 21.36 7.88 -1.40
C ALA A 305 22.39 8.75 -2.12
N LEU A 306 23.68 8.44 -1.98
CA LEU A 306 24.75 9.13 -2.70
C LEU A 306 24.59 8.98 -4.21
N GLY A 307 24.33 7.76 -4.70
CA GLY A 307 24.12 7.49 -6.12
C GLY A 307 22.92 8.24 -6.68
N GLU A 308 21.80 8.27 -5.95
CA GLU A 308 20.60 9.03 -6.35
C GLU A 308 20.87 10.53 -6.38
N ILE A 309 21.54 11.11 -5.37
CA ILE A 309 21.89 12.54 -5.34
C ILE A 309 22.80 12.92 -6.51
N VAL A 310 23.82 12.11 -6.80
CA VAL A 310 24.69 12.34 -7.96
C VAL A 310 23.87 12.31 -9.25
N ALA A 311 22.98 11.32 -9.42
CA ALA A 311 22.11 11.24 -10.58
C ALA A 311 21.19 12.47 -10.72
N VAL A 312 20.69 13.00 -9.60
CA VAL A 312 19.90 14.24 -9.58
C VAL A 312 20.75 15.41 -10.08
N MET A 313 22.00 15.53 -9.66
CA MET A 313 22.88 16.65 -10.05
C MET A 313 23.31 16.61 -11.51
N THR A 314 23.47 15.42 -12.08
CA THR A 314 23.97 15.25 -13.45
C THR A 314 22.88 15.33 -14.53
N ARG A 315 21.59 15.27 -14.15
CA ARG A 315 20.49 15.42 -15.12
C ARG A 315 20.44 16.87 -15.62
N ALA A 316 20.99 17.14 -16.80
CA ALA A 316 20.84 18.44 -17.48
C ALA A 316 19.36 18.77 -17.73
#